data_AF-A0A8T3TLG5-F1
#
_entry.id   AF-A0A8T3TLG5-F1
#
_cell.length_a   1.000
_cell.length_b   1.000
_cell.length_c   1.000
_cell.angle_alpha   90.00
_cell.angle_beta   90.00
_cell.angle_gamma   90.00
#
_symmetry.space_group_name_H-M   'P 1'
#
loop_
_entity.id
_entity.type
_entity.pdbx_description
1 polymer ?
#
loop_
_entity_poly.entity_id
_entity_poly.type
_entity_poly.pdbx_seq_one_letter_code
_entity_poly.pdbx_strand_id
1 'polypeptide(L)'
;MSKGQPFSVRLEAATEKVVEAEARRTRRSKSAVVEAFTEETARTRRFPGIAFRGDDARRRAWVVGSGLDVWEISQMLEDFGSVEKLVADTHLSLAQARLAVAYRNAYLEEI
;
A
#
# COMPACT_ATOMS: atom_id res chain seq x y z
N MET A 1 12.20 -15.79 2.24
CA MET A 1 11.17 -15.51 1.22
C MET A 1 11.15 -16.67 0.24
N SER A 2 10.02 -17.38 0.14
CA SER A 2 9.84 -18.43 -0.86
C SER A 2 9.84 -17.81 -2.24
N LYS A 3 10.53 -18.41 -3.23
CA LYS A 3 10.43 -17.96 -4.62
C LYS A 3 8.99 -18.22 -5.10
N GLY A 4 8.34 -17.19 -5.64
CA GLY A 4 7.03 -17.33 -6.27
C GLY A 4 7.03 -18.38 -7.39
N GLN A 5 5.88 -18.98 -7.66
CA GLN A 5 5.73 -19.94 -8.75
C GLN A 5 5.55 -19.21 -10.09
N PRO A 6 6.17 -19.68 -11.19
CA PRO A 6 6.04 -19.04 -12.49
C PRO A 6 4.58 -19.12 -12.98
N PHE A 7 4.06 -17.98 -13.44
CA PHE A 7 2.71 -17.84 -13.99
C PHE A 7 2.81 -17.09 -15.33
N SER A 8 2.22 -17.65 -16.39
CA SER A 8 2.23 -17.04 -17.73
C SER A 8 0.90 -16.35 -17.98
N VAL A 9 0.96 -15.07 -18.36
CA VAL A 9 -0.21 -14.27 -18.73
C VAL A 9 0.01 -13.58 -20.06
N ARG A 10 -1.06 -13.47 -20.83
CA ARG A 10 -1.09 -12.60 -22.01
C ARG A 10 -1.62 -11.24 -21.59
N LEU A 11 -0.84 -10.20 -21.86
CA LEU A 11 -1.25 -8.81 -21.66
C LEU A 11 -1.60 -8.19 -23.00
N GLU A 12 -2.66 -7.39 -23.03
CA GLU A 12 -2.94 -6.51 -24.16
C GLU A 12 -1.81 -5.49 -24.33
N ALA A 13 -1.57 -5.04 -25.56
CA ALA A 13 -0.45 -4.15 -25.88
C ALA A 13 -0.46 -2.84 -25.07
N ALA A 14 -1.64 -2.32 -24.72
CA ALA A 14 -1.78 -1.15 -23.87
C ALA A 14 -1.31 -1.42 -22.42
N THR A 15 -1.70 -2.55 -21.84
CA THR A 15 -1.29 -2.97 -20.49
C THR A 15 0.20 -3.28 -20.43
N GLU A 16 0.75 -3.92 -21.47
CA GLU A 16 2.18 -4.17 -21.55
C GLU A 16 3.00 -2.87 -21.53
N LYS A 17 2.56 -1.84 -22.26
CA LYS A 17 3.23 -0.52 -22.26
C LYS A 17 3.25 0.13 -20.87
N VAL A 18 2.18 -0.03 -20.09
CA VAL A 18 2.11 0.47 -18.71
C VAL A 18 3.15 -0.25 -17.84
N VAL A 19 3.21 -1.58 -17.92
CA VAL A 19 4.18 -2.39 -17.17
C VAL A 19 5.62 -2.06 -17.57
N GLU A 20 5.89 -1.90 -18.87
CA GLU A 20 7.22 -1.57 -19.37
C GLU A 20 7.68 -0.16 -18.96
N ALA A 21 6.79 0.82 -19.00
CA ALA A 21 7.08 2.16 -18.51
C ALA A 21 7.44 2.15 -17.03
N GLU A 22 6.67 1.43 -16.21
CA GLU A 22 6.92 1.32 -14.78
C GLU A 22 8.20 0.54 -14.45
N ALA A 23 8.43 -0.57 -15.15
CA ALA A 23 9.65 -1.38 -15.01
C ALA A 23 10.91 -0.55 -15.27
N ARG A 24 10.89 0.27 -16.33
CA ARG A 24 11.98 1.20 -16.67
C ARG A 24 12.12 2.31 -15.61
N ARG A 25 11.02 2.90 -15.16
CA ARG A 25 11.01 3.97 -14.15
C ARG A 25 11.59 3.50 -12.81
N THR A 26 11.27 2.27 -12.41
CA THR A 26 11.65 1.70 -11.10
C THR A 26 12.89 0.79 -11.16
N ARG A 27 13.46 0.55 -12.35
CA ARG A 27 14.56 -0.40 -12.60
C ARG A 27 14.25 -1.82 -12.08
N ARG A 28 12.99 -2.24 -12.20
CA ARG A 28 12.50 -3.57 -11.81
C ARG A 28 12.18 -4.41 -13.04
N SER A 29 12.11 -5.73 -12.88
CA SER A 29 11.65 -6.61 -13.95
C SER A 29 10.15 -6.44 -14.21
N LYS A 30 9.68 -6.72 -15.44
CA LYS A 30 8.24 -6.73 -15.78
C LYS A 30 7.45 -7.62 -14.82
N SER A 31 7.98 -8.80 -14.48
CA SER A 31 7.35 -9.72 -13.53
C SER A 31 7.19 -9.12 -12.13
N ALA A 32 8.22 -8.45 -11.60
CA ALA A 32 8.16 -7.82 -10.29
C ALA A 32 7.16 -6.64 -10.25
N VAL A 33 7.01 -5.92 -11.37
CA VAL A 33 6.00 -4.86 -11.50
C VAL A 33 4.59 -5.45 -11.55
N VAL A 34 4.37 -6.51 -12.33
CA VAL A 34 3.06 -7.19 -12.42
C VAL A 34 2.65 -7.77 -11.07
N GLU A 35 3.57 -8.39 -10.34
CA GLU A 35 3.36 -8.90 -8.99
C GLU A 35 2.94 -7.76 -8.04
N ALA A 36 3.73 -6.68 -7.98
CA ALA A 36 3.42 -5.52 -7.15
C ALA A 36 2.07 -4.90 -7.50
N PHE A 37 1.77 -4.67 -8.78
CA PHE A 37 0.48 -4.11 -9.19
C PHE A 37 -0.70 -5.01 -8.83
N THR A 38 -0.53 -6.33 -8.94
CA THR A 38 -1.57 -7.30 -8.56
C THR A 38 -1.84 -7.25 -7.07
N GLU A 39 -0.79 -7.28 -6.26
CA GLU A 39 -0.87 -7.21 -4.80
C GLU A 39 -1.44 -5.89 -4.32
N GLU A 40 -0.90 -4.76 -4.80
CA GLU A 40 -1.39 -3.43 -4.48
C GLU A 40 -2.87 -3.28 -4.87
N THR A 41 -3.28 -3.74 -6.05
CA THR A 41 -4.68 -3.67 -6.49
C THR A 41 -5.62 -4.52 -5.64
N ALA A 42 -5.20 -5.73 -5.26
CA ALA A 42 -6.00 -6.57 -4.36
C ALA A 42 -6.23 -5.87 -3.01
N ARG A 43 -5.20 -5.22 -2.49
CA ARG A 43 -5.24 -4.49 -1.21
C ARG A 43 -6.07 -3.21 -1.30
N THR A 44 -5.90 -2.39 -2.34
CA THR A 44 -6.69 -1.17 -2.52
C THR A 44 -8.18 -1.45 -2.78
N ARG A 45 -8.52 -2.59 -3.38
CA ARG A 45 -9.91 -3.05 -3.50
C ARG A 45 -10.50 -3.51 -2.17
N ARG A 46 -9.69 -4.16 -1.32
CA ARG A 46 -10.13 -4.61 0.02
C ARG A 46 -10.22 -3.45 1.01
N PHE A 47 -9.35 -2.46 0.88
CA PHE A 47 -9.26 -1.29 1.75
C PHE A 47 -9.35 0.01 0.93
N PRO A 48 -10.55 0.40 0.47
CA PRO A 48 -10.73 1.66 -0.24
C PRO A 48 -10.21 2.84 0.58
N GLY A 49 -9.38 3.69 -0.04
CA GLY A 49 -8.69 4.79 0.63
C GLY A 49 -7.24 4.48 1.02
N ILE A 50 -6.77 3.26 0.81
CA ILE A 50 -5.34 2.93 0.82
C ILE A 50 -4.77 3.07 -0.59
N ALA A 51 -3.58 3.65 -0.68
CA ALA A 51 -2.75 3.63 -1.88
C ALA A 51 -1.30 3.29 -1.49
N PHE A 52 -0.43 3.12 -2.49
CA PHE A 52 0.97 2.76 -2.28
C PHE A 52 1.87 3.85 -2.85
N ARG A 53 2.98 4.17 -2.16
CA ARG A 53 3.95 5.17 -2.62
C ARG A 53 5.37 4.79 -2.22
N GLY A 54 6.36 5.38 -2.88
CA GLY A 54 7.77 5.02 -2.74
C GLY A 54 8.40 4.71 -4.10
N ASP A 55 9.72 4.74 -4.14
CA ASP A 55 10.55 4.52 -5.33
C ASP A 55 11.20 3.13 -5.37
N ASP A 56 11.20 2.40 -4.26
CA ASP A 56 11.81 1.08 -4.14
C ASP A 56 10.82 -0.08 -4.40
N ALA A 57 11.34 -1.30 -4.27
CA ALA A 57 10.54 -2.52 -4.44
C ALA A 57 9.47 -2.72 -3.34
N ARG A 58 9.50 -1.90 -2.27
CA ARG A 58 8.68 -2.01 -1.06
C ARG A 58 7.90 -0.71 -0.85
N ARG A 59 7.14 -0.32 -1.88
CA ARG A 59 6.20 0.79 -1.78
C ARG A 59 5.31 0.61 -0.55
N ARG A 60 5.21 1.65 0.26
CA ARG A 60 4.51 1.62 1.53
C ARG A 60 3.06 2.01 1.34
N ALA A 61 2.18 1.33 2.08
CA ALA A 61 0.78 1.69 2.16
C ALA A 61 0.64 3.04 2.88
N TRP A 62 -0.19 3.91 2.32
CA TRP A 62 -0.52 5.21 2.90
C TRP A 62 -2.02 5.48 2.80
N VAL A 63 -2.52 6.29 3.73
CA VAL A 63 -3.94 6.64 3.78
C VAL A 63 -4.18 7.89 2.92
N VAL A 64 -4.96 7.72 1.86
CA VAL A 64 -5.25 8.81 0.92
C VAL A 64 -5.89 9.99 1.65
N GLY A 65 -5.37 11.18 1.38
CA GLY A 65 -5.85 12.43 1.98
C GLY A 65 -5.33 12.73 3.39
N SER A 66 -4.58 11.83 4.04
CA SER A 66 -3.91 12.16 5.32
C SER A 66 -2.48 12.67 5.12
N GLY A 67 -1.84 12.30 4.01
CA GLY A 67 -0.42 12.53 3.77
C GLY A 67 0.50 11.57 4.53
N LEU A 68 -0.05 10.68 5.35
CA LEU A 68 0.66 9.76 6.24
C LEU A 68 0.62 8.31 5.74
N ASP A 69 1.73 7.61 5.90
CA ASP A 69 1.83 6.17 5.74
C ASP A 69 1.08 5.44 6.88
N VAL A 70 0.66 4.20 6.64
CA VAL A 70 -0.07 3.41 7.66
C VAL A 70 0.80 3.18 8.90
N TRP A 71 2.11 2.99 8.74
CA TRP A 71 3.03 2.80 9.86
C TRP A 71 3.13 4.06 10.74
N GLU A 72 3.13 5.26 10.14
CA GLU A 72 3.14 6.53 10.88
C GLU A 72 1.87 6.66 11.72
N ILE A 73 0.71 6.40 11.13
CA ILE A 73 -0.57 6.42 11.88
C ILE A 73 -0.59 5.36 12.97
N SER A 74 0.03 4.21 12.74
CA SER A 74 0.11 3.12 13.72
C SER A 74 0.99 3.49 14.92
N GLN A 75 2.14 4.13 14.69
CA GLN A 75 2.98 4.66 15.76
C GLN A 75 2.27 5.77 16.53
N MET A 76 1.64 6.72 15.83
CA MET A 76 0.85 7.77 16.49
C MET A 76 -0.27 7.16 17.35
N LEU A 77 -0.96 6.12 16.87
CA LEU A 77 -1.99 5.45 17.66
C LEU A 77 -1.43 4.81 18.93
N GLU A 78 -0.22 4.26 18.88
CA GLU A 78 0.47 3.73 20.06
C GLU A 78 0.83 4.85 21.05
N ASP A 79 1.30 5.99 20.56
CA ASP A 79 1.64 7.16 21.37
C ASP A 79 0.41 7.80 22.04
N PHE A 80 -0.68 8.00 21.29
CA PHE A 80 -1.93 8.57 21.80
C PHE A 80 -2.74 7.58 22.64
N GLY A 81 -2.57 6.27 22.41
CA GLY A 81 -3.20 5.18 23.14
C GLY A 81 -4.67 4.91 22.79
N SER A 82 -5.32 5.75 21.98
CA SER A 82 -6.66 5.47 21.44
C SER A 82 -6.94 6.25 20.16
N VAL A 83 -7.87 5.73 19.34
CA VAL A 83 -8.31 6.39 18.10
C VAL A 83 -8.95 7.74 18.41
N GLU A 84 -9.71 7.83 19.49
CA GLU A 84 -10.42 9.05 19.92
C GLU A 84 -9.44 10.18 20.24
N LYS A 85 -8.36 9.87 20.97
CA LYS A 85 -7.30 10.86 21.27
C LYS A 85 -6.53 11.26 20.01
N LEU A 86 -6.18 10.28 19.18
CA LEU A 86 -5.49 10.52 17.92
C LEU A 86 -6.26 11.49 17.02
N VAL A 87 -7.58 11.32 16.87
CA VAL A 87 -8.38 12.19 16.00
C VAL A 87 -8.72 13.54 16.65
N ALA A 88 -8.71 13.62 17.98
CA ALA A 88 -8.91 14.88 18.70
C ALA A 88 -7.72 15.82 18.56
N ASP A 89 -6.51 15.27 18.55
CA ASP A 89 -5.26 16.03 18.63
C ASP A 89 -4.52 16.10 17.28
N THR A 90 -5.10 15.58 16.20
CA THR A 90 -4.51 15.60 14.85
C THR A 90 -5.53 15.97 13.77
N HIS A 91 -5.06 16.14 12.54
CA HIS A 91 -5.93 16.37 11.37
C HIS A 91 -6.52 15.08 10.78
N LEU A 92 -6.28 13.92 11.40
CA LEU A 92 -6.85 12.65 10.93
C LEU A 92 -8.35 12.61 11.20
N SER A 93 -9.12 12.27 10.17
CA SER A 93 -10.52 11.90 10.38
C SER A 93 -10.63 10.54 11.05
N LEU A 94 -11.76 10.32 11.74
CA LEU A 94 -12.09 9.01 12.32
C LEU A 94 -12.07 7.88 11.29
N ALA A 95 -12.52 8.15 10.06
CA ALA A 95 -12.50 7.18 8.98
C ALA A 95 -11.06 6.79 8.59
N GLN A 96 -10.15 7.76 8.49
CA GLN A 96 -8.73 7.51 8.16
C GLN A 96 -8.01 6.74 9.26
N ALA A 97 -8.22 7.11 10.53
CA ALA A 97 -7.63 6.39 11.66
C ALA A 97 -8.12 4.93 11.72
N ARG A 98 -9.44 4.71 11.56
CA ARG A 98 -10.01 3.35 11.51
C ARG A 98 -9.52 2.55 10.31
N LEU A 99 -9.36 3.18 9.15
CA LEU A 99 -8.84 2.52 7.95
C LEU A 99 -7.39 2.06 8.15
N ALA A 100 -6.54 2.89 8.76
CA ALA A 100 -5.16 2.53 9.08
C ALA A 100 -5.11 1.33 10.05
N VAL A 101 -5.93 1.32 11.09
CA VAL A 101 -6.05 0.19 12.03
C VAL A 101 -6.52 -1.07 11.32
N ALA A 102 -7.54 -0.97 10.46
CA ALA A 102 -8.06 -2.11 9.72
C ALA A 102 -7.00 -2.70 8.76
N TYR A 103 -6.24 -1.85 8.07
CA TYR A 103 -5.15 -2.29 7.21
C TYR A 103 -4.02 -2.94 8.01
N ARG A 104 -3.54 -2.30 9.09
CA ARG A 104 -2.51 -2.83 9.99
C ARG A 104 -2.87 -4.23 10.48
N ASN A 105 -4.09 -4.42 10.98
CA ASN A 105 -4.53 -5.71 11.51
C ASN A 105 -4.54 -6.83 10.46
N ALA A 106 -4.67 -6.49 9.18
CA ALA A 106 -4.66 -7.47 8.09
C ALA A 106 -3.25 -7.75 7.53
N TYR A 107 -2.28 -6.87 7.78
CA TYR A 107 -0.91 -6.92 7.24
C TYR A 107 0.12 -6.49 8.30
N LEU A 108 0.13 -7.18 9.44
CA LEU A 108 0.98 -6.86 10.60
C LEU A 108 2.47 -6.95 10.28
N GLU A 109 2.85 -7.83 9.36
CA GLU A 109 4.23 -8.05 8.94
C GLU A 109 4.87 -6.88 8.18
N GLU A 110 4.06 -5.90 7.76
CA GLU A 110 4.52 -4.73 7.00
C GLU A 110 4.65 -3.46 7.82
N ILE A 111 4.10 -3.46 9.04
CA ILE A 111 3.88 -2.27 9.86
C ILE A 111 4.82 -2.27 11.06
#